data_AF-A0A497KGJ5-F1
#
_entry.id   AF-A0A497KGJ5-F1
#
_cell.length_a   1.000
_cell.length_b   1.000
_cell.length_c   1.000
_cell.angle_alpha   90.00
_cell.angle_beta   90.00
_cell.angle_gamma   90.00
#
_symmetry.space_group_name_H-M   'P 1'
#
loop_
_entity.id
_entity.type
_entity.pdbx_description
1 polymer ?
#
loop_
_entity_poly.entity_id
_entity_poly.type
_entity_poly.pdbx_seq_one_letter_code
_entity_poly.pdbx_strand_id
1 'polypeptide(L)'
;RPPFLYDITLYWLKKYSIHFNSLISSRPEEKINYCVNNDKCFLVEDRGDLLLQIEEKMPQMKLFIYDQPWNRRINIGKRIKTLKEIVEVLGI
;
A
#
# COMPACT_ATOMS: atom_id res chain seq x y z
N ARG A 1 -12.58 -2.08 -12.23
CA ARG A 1 -13.32 -0.91 -11.68
C ARG A 1 -13.81 -0.06 -12.86
N PRO A 2 -14.92 0.68 -12.74
CA PRO A 2 -15.36 1.59 -13.80
C PRO A 2 -14.27 2.60 -14.18
N PRO A 3 -14.09 2.92 -15.47
CA PRO A 3 -13.04 3.85 -15.93
C PRO A 3 -13.08 5.22 -15.26
N PHE A 4 -14.26 5.76 -14.97
CA PHE A 4 -14.41 7.10 -14.37
C PHE A 4 -13.74 7.25 -13.00
N LEU A 5 -13.57 6.17 -12.24
CA LEU A 5 -12.89 6.23 -10.94
C LEU A 5 -11.39 6.55 -11.10
N TYR A 6 -10.79 6.14 -12.21
CA TYR A 6 -9.40 6.47 -12.53
C TYR A 6 -9.22 7.98 -12.69
N ASP A 7 -10.11 8.62 -13.45
CA ASP A 7 -10.08 10.06 -13.68
C ASP A 7 -10.30 10.85 -12.38
N ILE A 8 -11.19 10.36 -11.51
CA ILE A 8 -11.39 10.94 -10.18
C ILE A 8 -10.11 10.82 -9.34
N THR A 9 -9.49 9.64 -9.27
CA THR A 9 -8.24 9.47 -8.51
C THR A 9 -7.13 10.38 -9.04
N LEU A 10 -6.94 10.44 -10.36
CA LEU A 10 -5.96 11.36 -10.97
C LEU A 10 -6.26 12.82 -10.68
N TYR A 11 -7.53 13.23 -10.76
CA TYR A 11 -7.95 14.59 -10.43
C TYR A 11 -7.58 14.94 -8.98
N TRP A 12 -7.86 14.06 -8.02
CA TRP A 12 -7.49 14.26 -6.63
C TRP A 12 -5.98 14.36 -6.44
N LEU A 13 -5.20 13.44 -7.01
CA LEU A 13 -3.73 13.47 -6.90
C LEU A 13 -3.16 14.81 -7.42
N LYS A 14 -3.68 15.30 -8.57
CA LYS A 14 -3.30 16.61 -9.13
C LYS A 14 -3.73 17.77 -8.24
N LYS A 15 -4.99 17.78 -7.80
CA LYS A 15 -5.57 18.86 -6.97
C LYS A 15 -4.78 19.07 -5.67
N TYR A 16 -4.29 18.00 -5.07
CA TYR A 16 -3.54 18.03 -3.81
C TYR A 16 -2.02 18.02 -4.01
N SER A 17 -1.53 18.19 -5.24
CA SER A 17 -0.09 18.19 -5.58
C SER A 17 0.66 16.97 -5.02
N ILE A 18 0.01 15.81 -5.03
CA ILE A 18 0.64 14.56 -4.60
C ILE A 18 1.52 14.07 -5.74
N HIS A 19 2.83 14.03 -5.50
CA HIS A 19 3.80 13.51 -6.45
C HIS A 19 3.85 11.98 -6.39
N PHE A 20 3.81 11.34 -7.55
CA PHE A 20 3.92 9.89 -7.71
C PHE A 20 4.61 9.57 -9.04
N ASN A 21 5.35 8.46 -9.10
CA ASN A 21 6.00 8.01 -10.34
C ASN A 21 4.99 7.37 -11.30
N SER A 22 4.14 6.50 -10.78
CA SER A 22 3.19 5.70 -11.57
C SER A 22 1.89 5.52 -10.80
N LEU A 23 0.75 5.72 -11.48
CA LEU A 23 -0.57 5.33 -10.97
C LEU A 23 -0.99 4.03 -11.65
N ILE A 24 -1.06 2.95 -10.87
CA ILE A 24 -1.44 1.62 -11.35
C ILE A 24 -2.88 1.35 -10.94
N SER A 25 -3.76 1.17 -11.93
CA SER A 25 -5.16 0.79 -11.70
C SER A 25 -5.29 -0.73 -11.87
N SER A 26 -5.51 -1.43 -10.76
CA SER A 26 -5.60 -2.88 -10.74
C SER A 26 -6.71 -3.35 -9.80
N ARG A 27 -7.05 -4.63 -9.88
CA ARG A 27 -7.81 -5.32 -8.83
C ARG A 27 -6.91 -5.50 -7.59
N PRO A 28 -7.50 -5.64 -6.40
CA PRO A 28 -6.75 -5.88 -5.17
C PRO A 28 -5.80 -7.08 -5.26
N GLU A 29 -6.26 -8.18 -5.86
CA GLU A 29 -5.51 -9.44 -5.95
C GLU A 29 -4.31 -9.31 -6.90
N GLU A 30 -4.42 -8.44 -7.91
CA GLU A 30 -3.34 -8.15 -8.86
C GLU A 30 -2.18 -7.38 -8.20
N LYS A 31 -2.44 -6.63 -7.10
CA LYS A 31 -1.39 -5.96 -6.34
C LYS A 31 -0.39 -6.94 -5.74
N ILE A 32 -0.86 -8.12 -5.33
CA ILE A 32 -0.02 -9.17 -4.74
C ILE A 32 1.04 -9.60 -5.76
N ASN A 33 0.59 -9.93 -6.98
CA ASN A 33 1.49 -10.31 -8.07
C ASN A 33 2.42 -9.16 -8.46
N TYR A 34 1.94 -7.91 -8.44
CA TYR A 34 2.80 -6.76 -8.70
C TYR A 34 3.93 -6.66 -7.67
N CYS A 35 3.63 -6.80 -6.38
CA CYS A 35 4.63 -6.74 -5.31
C CYS A 35 5.65 -7.88 -5.41
N VAL A 36 5.18 -9.11 -5.61
CA VAL A 36 6.05 -10.30 -5.75
C VAL A 36 7.01 -10.20 -6.94
N ASN A 37 6.62 -9.51 -8.02
CA ASN A 37 7.47 -9.33 -9.21
C ASN A 37 8.28 -8.03 -9.20
N ASN A 38 8.10 -7.17 -8.20
CA ASN A 38 8.82 -5.92 -8.06
C ASN A 38 9.41 -5.83 -6.64
N ASP A 39 10.53 -6.55 -6.44
CA ASP A 39 11.29 -6.64 -5.18
C ASP A 39 11.85 -5.31 -4.63
N LYS A 40 11.47 -4.19 -5.25
CA LYS A 40 11.94 -2.86 -4.87
C LYS A 40 10.87 -2.16 -4.07
N CYS A 41 11.13 -2.10 -2.76
CA CYS A 41 10.46 -1.29 -1.73
C CYS A 41 9.40 -1.98 -0.87
N PHE A 42 9.08 -1.27 0.20
CA PHE A 42 8.06 -1.58 1.18
C PHE A 42 6.65 -1.30 0.62
N LEU A 43 5.63 -1.90 1.23
CA LEU A 43 4.24 -1.61 0.92
C LEU A 43 3.54 -0.97 2.13
N VAL A 44 2.72 0.04 1.87
CA VAL A 44 1.78 0.62 2.83
C VAL A 44 0.36 0.34 2.33
N GLU A 45 -0.46 -0.31 3.14
CA GLU A 45 -1.84 -0.67 2.79
C GLU A 45 -2.70 -0.75 4.07
N ASP A 46 -4.00 -0.47 3.97
CA ASP A 46 -4.92 -0.59 5.11
C ASP A 46 -5.66 -1.95 5.15
N ARG A 47 -5.67 -2.65 4.02
CA ARG A 47 -6.25 -3.98 3.83
C ARG A 47 -5.33 -5.09 4.30
N GLY A 48 -5.54 -5.55 5.53
CA GLY A 48 -4.73 -6.62 6.09
C GLY A 48 -4.87 -7.98 5.40
N ASP A 49 -6.00 -8.26 4.73
CA ASP A 49 -6.18 -9.49 3.93
C ASP A 49 -5.22 -9.57 2.74
N LEU A 50 -4.87 -8.43 2.15
CA LEU A 50 -3.87 -8.36 1.08
C LEU A 50 -2.46 -8.50 1.65
N LEU A 51 -2.19 -7.82 2.78
CA LEU A 51 -0.89 -7.89 3.43
C LEU A 51 -0.55 -9.33 3.83
N LEU A 52 -1.50 -10.09 4.39
CA LEU A 52 -1.29 -11.48 4.80
C LEU A 52 -0.87 -12.35 3.61
N GLN A 53 -1.55 -12.21 2.48
CA GLN A 53 -1.20 -12.95 1.26
C GLN A 53 0.17 -12.55 0.68
N ILE A 54 0.57 -11.29 0.86
CA ILE A 54 1.91 -10.82 0.43
C ILE A 54 2.98 -11.37 1.37
N GLU A 55 2.76 -11.34 2.68
CA GLU A 55 3.69 -11.89 3.69
C GLU A 55 3.92 -13.39 3.47
N GLU A 56 2.87 -14.15 3.14
CA GLU A 56 2.98 -15.58 2.80
C GLU A 56 3.83 -15.83 1.55
N LYS A 57 3.68 -15.00 0.51
CA LYS A 57 4.37 -15.19 -0.79
C LYS A 57 5.75 -14.55 -0.84
N MET A 58 5.98 -13.52 -0.03
CA MET A 58 7.20 -12.71 -0.03
C MET A 58 7.53 -12.25 1.41
N PRO A 59 7.96 -13.17 2.29
CA PRO A 59 8.18 -12.87 3.72
C PRO A 59 9.24 -11.79 3.99
N GLN A 60 10.14 -11.55 3.03
CA GLN A 60 11.19 -10.53 3.10
C GLN A 60 10.68 -9.10 2.80
N MET A 61 9.46 -8.94 2.28
CA MET A 61 8.91 -7.63 1.96
C MET A 61 8.63 -6.85 3.24
N LYS A 62 9.09 -5.60 3.31
CA LYS A 62 8.73 -4.70 4.41
C LYS A 62 7.28 -4.26 4.25
N LEU A 63 6.41 -4.68 5.16
CA LEU A 63 4.99 -4.36 5.15
C LEU A 63 4.63 -3.35 6.24
N PHE A 64 3.80 -2.38 5.88
CA PHE A 64 3.23 -1.40 6.79
C PHE A 64 1.70 -1.42 6.69
N ILE A 65 1.03 -1.58 7.83
CA ILE A 65 -0.43 -1.47 7.91
C ILE A 65 -0.82 -0.07 8.36
N TYR A 66 -1.53 0.68 7.52
CA TYR A 66 -2.01 2.01 7.88
C TYR A 66 -3.19 1.91 8.86
N ASP A 67 -3.10 2.57 10.02
CA ASP A 67 -4.03 2.39 11.14
C ASP A 67 -5.44 2.87 10.77
N GLN A 68 -6.41 1.95 10.74
CA GLN A 68 -7.79 2.23 10.39
C GLN A 68 -8.74 1.45 11.33
N PRO A 69 -9.97 1.95 11.59
CA PRO A 69 -10.91 1.29 12.50
C PRO A 69 -11.20 -0.18 12.16
N TRP A 70 -11.28 -0.52 10.87
CA TRP A 70 -11.61 -1.89 10.41
C TRP A 70 -10.44 -2.88 10.53
N ASN A 71 -9.19 -2.41 10.63
CA ASN A 71 -8.02 -3.28 10.65
C ASN A 71 -7.35 -3.38 12.04
N ARG A 72 -7.97 -2.86 13.10
CA ARG A 72 -7.43 -2.84 14.47
C ARG A 72 -7.02 -4.21 15.04
N ARG A 73 -7.67 -5.28 14.57
CA ARG A 73 -7.41 -6.66 15.03
C ARG A 73 -6.35 -7.39 14.20
N ILE A 74 -5.87 -6.77 13.14
CA ILE A 74 -4.89 -7.39 12.23
C ILE A 74 -3.49 -7.13 12.77
N ASN A 75 -2.72 -8.19 12.95
CA ASN A 75 -1.34 -8.15 13.43
C ASN A 75 -0.39 -8.58 12.30
N ILE A 76 -0.04 -7.62 11.44
CA ILE A 76 0.87 -7.84 10.30
C ILE A 76 1.73 -6.61 10.05
N GLY A 77 2.99 -6.84 9.72
CA GLY A 77 3.96 -5.78 9.44
C GLY A 77 4.06 -4.76 10.57
N LYS A 78 4.52 -3.55 10.24
CA LYS A 78 4.55 -2.42 11.18
C LYS A 78 3.29 -1.58 11.02
N ARG A 79 2.49 -1.45 12.08
CA ARG A 79 1.37 -0.51 12.11
C ARG A 79 1.89 0.93 12.18
N ILE A 80 1.34 1.79 11.32
CA ILE A 80 1.69 3.21 11.25
C ILE A 80 0.43 4.08 11.26
N LYS A 81 0.50 5.27 11.85
CA LYS A 81 -0.57 6.28 11.82
C LYS A 81 -0.28 7.40 10.84
N THR A 82 0.98 7.59 10.49
CA THR A 82 1.47 8.64 9.62
C THR A 82 2.57 8.12 8.70
N LEU A 83 2.76 8.76 7.55
CA LEU A 83 3.84 8.40 6.63
C LEU A 83 5.23 8.74 7.19
N LYS A 84 5.33 9.64 8.18
CA LYS A 84 6.61 9.98 8.84
C LYS A 84 7.20 8.79 9.59
N GLU A 85 6.36 7.95 10.20
CA GLU A 85 6.79 6.73 10.90
C GLU A 85 7.49 5.74 9.96
N ILE A 86 7.20 5.77 8.65
CA ILE A 86 7.89 4.94 7.67
C ILE A 86 9.35 5.36 7.55
N VAL A 87 9.60 6.68 7.46
CA VAL A 87 10.93 7.26 7.34
C VAL A 87 11.78 6.87 8.55
N GLU A 88 11.21 6.99 9.75
CA GLU A 88 11.84 6.58 11.01
C GLU A 88 12.18 5.07 11.04
N VAL A 89 11.27 4.22 10.56
CA VAL A 89 11.49 2.76 10.53
C VAL A 89 12.51 2.34 9.47
N LEU A 90 12.57 3.05 8.34
CA LEU A 90 13.49 2.75 7.26
C LEU A 90 14.87 3.38 7.43
N GLY A 91 15.00 4.39 8.28
CA GLY A 91 16.26 5.12 8.50
C GLY A 91 16.70 5.92 7.28
N ILE A 92 15.74 6.46 6.52
CA ILE A 92 15.96 7.29 5.32
C ILE A 92 15.64 8.75 5.56
#